data_AF-A0A5S4EMT7-F1
#
_entry.id   AF-A0A5S4EMT7-F1
#
_cell.length_a   1.000
_cell.length_b   1.000
_cell.length_c   1.000
_cell.angle_alpha   90.00
_cell.angle_beta   90.00
_cell.angle_gamma   90.00
#
_symmetry.space_group_name_H-M   'P 1'
#
loop_
_entity.id
_entity.type
_entity.pdbx_description
1 polymer ?
#
loop_
_entity_poly.entity_id
_entity_poly.type
_entity_poly.pdbx_seq_one_letter_code
_entity_poly.pdbx_strand_id
1 'polypeptide(L)'
;MQRLVIRHRGAESGGGFEVQRVDGRGAKTAPAVPLDDPLSRALPDTAARLGEELVWYLESYLDYPYGPHQNRAERVQAALQCWGEETFTTLSGQGQARDDYRDATRHGHGELQLAIVSDTPRILSWPWEALRDPQVGDLAQHCRIDRQLDSVADPPLPAGLSSERVGILLVTARP
;
A
#
# COMPACT_ATOMS: atom_id res chain seq x y z
N MET A 1 -11.28 16.53 -1.75
CA MET A 1 -10.34 15.45 -1.42
C MET A 1 -10.59 14.94 0.00
N GLN A 2 -10.91 13.65 0.14
CA GLN A 2 -11.16 12.93 1.40
C GLN A 2 -9.95 12.06 1.71
N ARG A 3 -9.46 12.10 2.95
CA ARG A 3 -8.25 11.35 3.33
C ARG A 3 -8.59 10.18 4.25
N LEU A 4 -8.21 8.98 3.82
CA LEU A 4 -8.23 7.78 4.63
C LEU A 4 -6.80 7.35 4.90
N VAL A 5 -6.47 7.15 6.17
CA VAL A 5 -5.13 6.79 6.63
C VAL A 5 -5.16 5.35 7.10
N ILE A 6 -4.32 4.49 6.50
CA ILE A 6 -4.03 3.15 7.02
C ILE A 6 -2.73 3.29 7.81
N ARG A 7 -2.82 3.27 9.14
CA ARG A 7 -1.67 3.44 10.01
C ARG A 7 -1.25 2.11 10.62
N HIS A 8 0.01 1.76 10.42
CA HIS A 8 0.65 0.64 11.10
C HIS A 8 1.04 1.04 12.53
N ARG A 9 0.74 0.17 13.50
CA ARG A 9 1.10 0.28 14.91
C ARG A 9 1.75 -1.02 15.38
N GLY A 10 3.00 -0.97 15.82
CA GLY A 10 3.70 -2.11 16.40
C GLY A 10 5.02 -2.45 15.70
N ALA A 11 5.56 -3.63 16.02
CA ALA A 11 6.84 -4.11 15.48
C ALA A 11 6.69 -4.69 14.06
N GLU A 12 7.81 -4.79 13.33
CA GLU A 12 7.85 -5.11 11.88
C GLU A 12 7.17 -6.41 11.45
N SER A 13 6.98 -7.36 12.38
CA SER A 13 6.45 -8.71 12.11
C SER A 13 5.20 -9.04 12.94
N GLY A 14 4.52 -8.04 13.52
CA GLY A 14 3.35 -8.30 14.38
C GLY A 14 2.54 -7.07 14.78
N GLY A 15 2.57 -6.00 14.00
CA GLY A 15 1.78 -4.80 14.24
C GLY A 15 0.34 -4.89 13.73
N GLY A 16 -0.55 -4.11 14.33
CA GLY A 16 -1.91 -3.90 13.86
C GLY A 16 -2.01 -2.70 12.92
N PHE A 17 -3.06 -2.68 12.11
CA PHE A 17 -3.37 -1.61 11.18
C PHE A 17 -4.68 -0.94 11.59
N GLU A 18 -4.61 0.37 11.79
CA GLU A 18 -5.75 1.22 12.13
C GLU A 18 -6.17 1.99 10.88
N VAL A 19 -7.46 1.92 10.53
CA VAL A 19 -8.04 2.78 9.50
C VAL A 19 -8.57 4.04 10.17
N GLN A 20 -8.09 5.19 9.73
CA GLN A 20 -8.46 6.49 10.24
C GLN A 20 -8.97 7.40 9.13
N ARG A 21 -10.20 7.89 9.26
CA ARG A 21 -10.73 8.94 8.39
C ARG A 21 -10.40 10.30 8.96
N VAL A 22 -9.80 11.16 8.13
CA VAL A 22 -9.41 12.52 8.51
C VAL A 22 -10.24 13.50 7.69
N ASP A 23 -11.06 14.31 8.36
CA ASP A 23 -11.87 15.36 7.75
C ASP A 23 -11.71 16.71 8.49
N GLY A 24 -12.41 17.75 8.03
CA GLY A 24 -12.36 19.07 8.67
C GLY A 24 -12.94 19.14 10.09
N ARG A 25 -13.54 18.06 10.60
CA ARG A 25 -14.11 17.95 11.96
C ARG A 25 -13.21 17.14 12.89
N GLY A 26 -12.14 16.54 12.39
CA GLY A 26 -11.17 15.76 13.16
C GLY A 26 -10.89 14.41 12.54
N ALA A 27 -10.35 13.50 13.35
CA ALA A 27 -10.00 12.16 12.89
C ALA A 27 -10.78 11.10 13.67
N LYS A 28 -11.37 10.14 12.95
CA LYS A 28 -12.02 8.96 13.53
C LYS A 28 -11.21 7.71 13.20
N THR A 29 -10.92 6.91 14.21
CA THR A 29 -10.05 5.73 14.08
C THR A 29 -10.87 4.48 14.40
N ALA A 30 -10.83 3.51 13.49
CA ALA A 30 -11.37 2.17 13.71
C ALA A 30 -10.38 1.30 14.50
N PRO A 31 -10.85 0.24 15.19
CA PRO A 31 -9.97 -0.70 15.89
C PRO A 31 -8.88 -1.29 15.00
N ALA A 32 -7.70 -1.55 15.58
CA ALA A 32 -6.59 -2.14 14.85
C ALA A 32 -6.89 -3.58 14.42
N VAL A 33 -6.50 -3.94 13.20
CA VAL A 33 -6.62 -5.29 12.64
C VAL A 33 -5.26 -5.82 12.20
N PRO A 34 -4.96 -7.12 12.37
CA PRO A 34 -3.73 -7.70 11.83
C PRO A 34 -3.83 -7.84 10.31
N LEU A 35 -2.68 -7.72 9.62
CA LEU A 35 -2.55 -8.07 8.21
C LEU A 35 -1.38 -9.04 8.02
N ASP A 36 -1.57 -10.01 7.15
CA ASP A 36 -0.53 -10.94 6.75
C ASP A 36 0.43 -10.27 5.76
N ASP A 37 1.72 -10.59 5.90
CA ASP A 37 2.75 -10.09 5.01
C ASP A 37 2.64 -10.70 3.60
N PRO A 38 2.30 -9.91 2.58
CA PRO A 38 2.15 -10.40 1.21
C PRO A 38 3.45 -11.01 0.70
N LEU A 39 4.60 -10.40 1.01
CA LEU A 39 5.86 -10.77 0.38
C LEU A 39 6.35 -12.16 0.82
N SER A 40 5.89 -12.63 1.98
CA SER A 40 6.16 -13.98 2.49
C SER A 40 5.12 -15.02 2.08
N ARG A 41 4.03 -14.61 1.40
CA ARG A 41 2.98 -15.53 0.92
C ARG A 41 3.57 -16.51 -0.09
N ALA A 42 3.27 -17.80 0.06
CA ALA A 42 3.64 -18.80 -0.94
C ALA A 42 2.71 -18.71 -2.16
N LEU A 43 3.25 -18.83 -3.36
CA LEU A 43 2.41 -18.91 -4.56
C LEU A 43 1.79 -20.31 -4.68
N PRO A 44 0.54 -20.43 -5.15
CA PRO A 44 -0.13 -21.72 -5.34
C PRO A 44 0.74 -22.73 -6.10
N ASP A 45 0.78 -23.96 -5.60
CA ASP A 45 1.50 -25.10 -6.20
C ASP A 45 3.01 -24.89 -6.39
N THR A 46 3.64 -24.00 -5.62
CA THR A 46 5.09 -23.76 -5.65
C THR A 46 5.66 -23.55 -4.25
N ALA A 47 7.00 -23.66 -4.12
CA ALA A 47 7.72 -23.24 -2.92
C ALA A 47 8.10 -21.74 -2.95
N ALA A 48 7.83 -21.04 -4.05
CA ALA A 48 8.26 -19.67 -4.28
C ALA A 48 7.42 -18.68 -3.46
N ARG A 49 8.05 -17.57 -3.07
CA ARG A 49 7.43 -16.50 -2.29
C ARG A 49 7.04 -15.34 -3.18
N LEU A 50 5.92 -14.69 -2.86
CA LEU A 50 5.40 -13.58 -3.67
C LEU A 50 6.42 -12.46 -3.81
N GLY A 51 7.21 -12.15 -2.79
CA GLY A 51 8.24 -11.11 -2.88
C GLY A 51 9.28 -11.40 -3.96
N GLU A 52 9.83 -12.62 -4.02
CA GLU A 52 10.84 -13.02 -5.01
C GLU A 52 10.25 -13.09 -6.42
N GLU A 53 9.04 -13.65 -6.54
CA GLU A 53 8.37 -13.80 -7.83
C GLU A 53 7.87 -12.46 -8.38
N LEU A 54 7.53 -11.50 -7.51
CA LEU A 54 7.14 -10.16 -7.90
C LEU A 54 8.31 -9.39 -8.50
N VAL A 55 9.52 -9.51 -7.94
CA VAL A 55 10.74 -8.94 -8.52
C VAL A 55 10.94 -9.49 -9.93
N TRP A 56 10.88 -10.81 -10.11
CA TRP A 56 10.97 -11.40 -11.45
C TRP A 56 9.86 -10.91 -12.39
N TYR A 57 8.63 -10.80 -11.91
CA TYR A 57 7.49 -10.37 -12.71
C TYR A 57 7.62 -8.92 -13.20
N LEU A 58 8.13 -8.02 -12.35
CA LEU A 58 8.31 -6.62 -12.71
C LEU A 58 9.57 -6.40 -13.55
N GLU A 59 10.67 -7.07 -13.19
CA GLU A 59 11.99 -6.79 -13.78
C GLU A 59 12.33 -7.64 -15.00
N SER A 60 11.78 -8.85 -15.14
CA SER A 60 12.23 -9.82 -16.16
C SER A 60 11.12 -10.38 -17.04
N TYR A 61 9.86 -10.41 -16.59
CA TYR A 61 8.79 -11.02 -17.38
C TYR A 61 8.54 -10.32 -18.72
N LEU A 62 8.68 -9.00 -18.75
CA LEU A 62 8.45 -8.20 -19.96
C LEU A 62 9.49 -8.47 -21.07
N ASP A 63 10.66 -9.01 -20.72
CA ASP A 63 11.67 -9.40 -21.71
C ASP A 63 11.24 -10.63 -22.53
N TYR A 64 10.46 -11.54 -21.93
CA TYR A 64 9.94 -12.73 -22.60
C TYR A 64 8.57 -13.18 -22.03
N PRO A 65 7.47 -12.52 -22.42
CA PRO A 65 6.14 -12.77 -21.87
C PRO A 65 5.40 -13.95 -22.54
N TYR A 66 6.10 -15.06 -22.75
CA TYR A 66 5.59 -16.20 -23.53
C TYR A 66 5.82 -17.56 -22.87
N GLY A 67 5.02 -18.54 -23.28
CA GLY A 67 5.21 -19.95 -22.92
C GLY A 67 5.19 -20.18 -21.39
N PRO A 68 6.18 -20.90 -20.82
CA PRO A 68 6.20 -21.21 -19.38
C PRO A 68 6.15 -19.99 -18.45
N HIS A 69 6.56 -18.81 -18.92
CA HIS A 69 6.53 -17.58 -18.13
C HIS A 69 5.11 -17.02 -17.96
N GLN A 70 4.15 -17.34 -18.84
CA GLN A 70 2.76 -16.91 -18.69
C GLN A 70 2.12 -17.54 -17.45
N ASN A 71 2.22 -18.87 -17.29
CA ASN A 71 1.72 -19.56 -16.09
C ASN A 71 2.39 -19.04 -14.80
N ARG A 72 3.66 -18.65 -14.87
CA ARG A 72 4.39 -18.06 -13.72
C ARG A 72 3.83 -16.68 -13.37
N ALA A 73 3.65 -15.81 -14.38
CA ALA A 73 3.05 -14.50 -14.24
C ALA A 73 1.61 -14.56 -13.71
N GLU A 74 0.78 -15.48 -14.22
CA GLU A 74 -0.60 -15.69 -13.77
C GLU A 74 -0.66 -16.04 -12.28
N ARG A 75 0.27 -16.88 -11.79
CA ARG A 75 0.36 -17.17 -10.35
C ARG A 75 0.69 -15.93 -9.52
N VAL A 76 1.60 -15.07 -9.99
CA VAL A 76 1.94 -13.80 -9.31
C VAL A 76 0.73 -12.89 -9.27
N GLN A 77 0.05 -12.70 -10.40
CA GLN A 77 -1.14 -11.86 -10.50
C GLN A 77 -2.28 -12.37 -9.61
N ALA A 78 -2.54 -13.69 -9.62
CA ALA A 78 -3.56 -14.29 -8.76
C ALA A 78 -3.22 -14.11 -7.27
N ALA A 79 -1.95 -14.28 -6.88
CA ALA A 79 -1.53 -14.06 -5.50
C ALA A 79 -1.68 -12.59 -5.05
N LEU A 80 -1.35 -11.63 -5.93
CA LEU A 80 -1.57 -10.20 -5.68
C LEU A 80 -3.06 -9.86 -5.54
N GLN A 81 -3.90 -10.34 -6.46
CA GLN A 81 -5.34 -10.10 -6.42
C GLN A 81 -5.98 -10.68 -5.15
N CYS A 82 -5.65 -11.94 -4.83
CA CYS A 82 -6.15 -12.62 -3.63
C CYS A 82 -5.75 -11.86 -2.36
N TRP A 83 -4.47 -11.47 -2.24
CA TRP A 83 -4.00 -10.68 -1.11
C TRP A 83 -4.68 -9.31 -1.05
N GLY A 84 -4.86 -8.64 -2.20
CA GLY A 84 -5.47 -7.32 -2.30
C GLY A 84 -6.91 -7.28 -1.81
N GLU A 85 -7.71 -8.27 -2.21
CA GLU A 85 -9.12 -8.42 -1.80
C GLU A 85 -9.24 -8.81 -0.32
N GLU A 86 -8.41 -9.75 0.16
CA GLU A 86 -8.37 -10.17 1.57
C GLU A 86 -7.96 -8.99 2.48
N THR A 87 -6.95 -8.24 2.07
CA THR A 87 -6.44 -7.07 2.80
C THR A 87 -7.48 -5.96 2.86
N PHE A 88 -8.14 -5.66 1.73
CA PHE A 88 -9.22 -4.69 1.70
C PHE A 88 -10.38 -5.10 2.60
N THR A 89 -10.80 -6.37 2.53
CA THR A 89 -11.89 -6.91 3.35
C THR A 89 -11.56 -6.81 4.84
N THR A 90 -10.31 -7.10 5.21
CA THR A 90 -9.83 -7.00 6.60
C THR A 90 -9.81 -5.55 7.10
N LEU A 91 -9.31 -4.62 6.28
CA LEU A 91 -9.20 -3.20 6.65
C LEU A 91 -10.54 -2.47 6.65
N SER A 92 -11.40 -2.72 5.65
CA SER A 92 -12.54 -1.86 5.32
C SER A 92 -13.84 -2.64 5.08
N GLY A 93 -13.86 -3.96 5.26
CA GLY A 93 -15.04 -4.79 4.99
C GLY A 93 -16.11 -4.76 6.09
N GLN A 94 -15.77 -4.33 7.31
CA GLN A 94 -16.70 -4.37 8.44
C GLN A 94 -16.54 -3.22 9.44
N GLY A 95 -17.57 -3.06 10.28
CA GLY A 95 -17.59 -2.13 11.41
C GLY A 95 -17.37 -0.67 11.01
N GLN A 96 -16.71 0.08 11.90
CA GLN A 96 -16.45 1.50 11.76
C GLN A 96 -15.59 1.82 10.52
N ALA A 97 -14.60 0.97 10.21
CA ALA A 97 -13.72 1.19 9.06
C ALA A 97 -14.48 1.13 7.73
N ARG A 98 -15.45 0.22 7.58
CA ARG A 98 -16.35 0.17 6.41
C ARG A 98 -17.15 1.44 6.25
N ASP A 99 -17.74 1.93 7.35
CA ASP A 99 -18.55 3.13 7.32
C ASP A 99 -17.70 4.37 6.98
N ASP A 100 -16.49 4.44 7.53
CA ASP A 100 -15.51 5.49 7.22
C ASP A 100 -15.04 5.44 5.75
N TYR A 101 -14.75 4.25 5.21
CA TYR A 101 -14.42 4.09 3.79
C TYR A 101 -15.58 4.52 2.88
N ARG A 102 -16.81 4.08 3.19
CA ARG A 102 -18.02 4.47 2.44
C ARG A 102 -18.24 5.99 2.47
N ASP A 103 -18.04 6.61 3.63
CA ASP A 103 -18.19 8.06 3.76
C ASP A 103 -17.09 8.81 3.01
N ALA A 104 -15.84 8.32 3.03
CA ALA A 104 -14.74 8.91 2.28
C ALA A 104 -14.90 8.79 0.76
N THR A 105 -15.61 7.77 0.29
CA THR A 105 -15.86 7.50 -1.14
C THR A 105 -17.26 7.94 -1.62
N ARG A 106 -18.05 8.61 -0.77
CA ARG A 106 -19.43 9.02 -1.06
C ARG A 106 -19.57 9.88 -2.34
N HIS A 107 -18.54 10.64 -2.68
CA HIS A 107 -18.50 11.50 -3.88
C HIS A 107 -17.67 10.91 -5.02
N GLY A 108 -17.37 9.61 -4.96
CA GLY A 108 -16.50 8.90 -5.89
C GLY A 108 -15.07 8.75 -5.37
N HIS A 109 -14.37 7.74 -5.89
CA HIS A 109 -13.02 7.37 -5.49
C HIS A 109 -11.93 8.33 -5.99
N GLY A 110 -12.20 9.12 -7.05
CA GLY A 110 -11.23 10.10 -7.56
C GLY A 110 -10.87 11.20 -6.55
N GLU A 111 -11.74 11.43 -5.56
CA GLU A 111 -11.50 12.36 -4.45
C GLU A 111 -10.84 11.67 -3.24
N LEU A 112 -10.66 10.36 -3.26
CA LEU A 112 -10.05 9.61 -2.17
C LEU A 112 -8.52 9.69 -2.27
N GLN A 113 -7.91 10.06 -1.15
CA GLN A 113 -6.47 9.90 -0.90
C GLN A 113 -6.30 8.83 0.18
N LEU A 114 -5.72 7.69 -0.21
CA LEU A 114 -5.35 6.61 0.69
C LEU A 114 -3.90 6.78 1.12
N ALA A 115 -3.66 7.10 2.38
CA ALA A 115 -2.33 7.30 2.91
C ALA A 115 -1.90 6.11 3.78
N ILE A 116 -0.88 5.38 3.35
CA ILE A 116 -0.23 4.33 4.11
C ILE A 116 0.82 4.97 5.02
N VAL A 117 0.67 4.81 6.33
CA VAL A 117 1.55 5.37 7.34
C VAL A 117 2.27 4.25 8.07
N SER A 118 3.59 4.24 8.02
CA SER A 118 4.41 3.32 8.81
C SER A 118 5.83 3.83 8.91
N ASP A 119 6.47 3.67 10.07
CA ASP A 119 7.92 3.86 10.23
C ASP A 119 8.72 2.60 9.91
N THR A 120 8.05 1.50 9.56
CA THR A 120 8.68 0.25 9.13
C THR A 120 8.83 0.24 7.60
N PRO A 121 10.06 0.31 7.04
CA PRO A 121 10.27 0.34 5.59
C PRO A 121 9.65 -0.85 4.86
N ARG A 122 9.71 -2.03 5.48
CA ARG A 122 9.15 -3.28 4.94
C ARG A 122 7.62 -3.23 4.76
N ILE A 123 6.91 -2.56 5.65
CA ILE A 123 5.46 -2.36 5.52
C ILE A 123 5.17 -1.36 4.40
N LEU A 124 5.98 -0.30 4.28
CA LEU A 124 5.84 0.65 3.17
C LEU A 124 6.14 -0.02 1.82
N SER A 125 7.01 -1.02 1.75
CA SER A 125 7.32 -1.74 0.51
C SER A 125 6.27 -2.76 0.07
N TRP A 126 5.21 -2.99 0.85
CA TRP A 126 4.12 -3.85 0.40
C TRP A 126 3.43 -3.28 -0.86
N PRO A 127 2.86 -4.14 -1.72
CA PRO A 127 2.24 -3.74 -2.98
C PRO A 127 0.85 -3.15 -2.74
N TRP A 128 0.75 -2.06 -1.97
CA TRP A 128 -0.52 -1.40 -1.61
C TRP A 128 -1.38 -1.00 -2.82
N GLU A 129 -0.77 -0.85 -3.98
CA GLU A 129 -1.46 -0.63 -5.26
C GLU A 129 -2.35 -1.81 -5.68
N ALA A 130 -2.04 -3.02 -5.21
CA ALA A 130 -2.85 -4.21 -5.46
C ALA A 130 -4.07 -4.29 -4.53
N LEU A 131 -4.29 -3.33 -3.62
CA LEU A 131 -5.54 -3.28 -2.86
C LEU A 131 -6.74 -3.23 -3.80
N ARG A 132 -7.70 -4.12 -3.54
CA ARG A 132 -8.83 -4.35 -4.43
C ARG A 132 -10.14 -4.36 -3.66
N ASP A 133 -11.02 -3.44 -4.00
CA ASP A 133 -12.38 -3.41 -3.49
C ASP A 133 -13.24 -4.34 -4.36
N PRO A 134 -13.89 -5.37 -3.81
CA PRO A 134 -14.73 -6.30 -4.59
C PRO A 134 -15.86 -5.62 -5.38
N GLN A 135 -16.27 -4.41 -5.01
CA GLN A 135 -17.33 -3.67 -5.69
C GLN A 135 -16.81 -2.70 -6.78
N VAL A 136 -15.53 -2.33 -6.73
CA VAL A 136 -14.95 -1.25 -7.56
C VAL A 136 -13.80 -1.74 -8.43
N GLY A 137 -13.04 -2.73 -7.95
CA GLY A 137 -11.82 -3.24 -8.58
C GLY A 137 -10.56 -2.68 -7.94
N ASP A 138 -9.50 -2.55 -8.73
CA ASP A 138 -8.17 -2.15 -8.25
C ASP A 138 -8.17 -0.68 -7.81
N LEU A 139 -7.95 -0.42 -6.52
CA LEU A 139 -8.09 0.92 -5.95
C LEU A 139 -7.09 1.91 -6.54
N ALA A 140 -5.88 1.46 -6.87
CA ALA A 140 -4.85 2.30 -7.48
C ALA A 140 -5.27 2.93 -8.83
N GLN A 141 -6.27 2.37 -9.51
CA GLN A 141 -6.82 2.95 -10.74
C GLN A 141 -7.89 4.02 -10.49
N HIS A 142 -8.40 4.08 -9.26
CA HIS A 142 -9.57 4.88 -8.90
C HIS A 142 -9.27 5.98 -7.89
N CYS A 143 -8.20 5.85 -7.11
CA CYS A 143 -7.81 6.81 -6.08
C CYS A 143 -6.30 7.02 -6.02
N ARG A 144 -5.87 8.05 -5.30
CA ARG A 144 -4.45 8.30 -5.04
C ARG A 144 -3.98 7.48 -3.84
N ILE A 145 -2.87 6.78 -3.98
CA ILE A 145 -2.19 6.07 -2.90
C ILE A 145 -0.87 6.75 -2.59
N ASP A 146 -0.66 7.15 -1.35
CA ASP A 146 0.58 7.73 -0.86
C ASP A 146 1.17 6.88 0.27
N ARG A 147 2.50 6.90 0.39
CA ARG A 147 3.24 6.29 1.50
C ARG A 147 3.94 7.38 2.28
N GLN A 148 3.86 7.33 3.60
CA GLN A 148 4.47 8.32 4.48
C GLN A 148 4.96 7.67 5.78
N LEU A 149 5.99 8.26 6.37
CA LEU A 149 6.49 7.90 7.70
C LEU A 149 5.55 8.52 8.76
N ASP A 150 5.38 7.89 9.91
CA ASP A 150 4.53 8.40 11.01
C ASP A 150 5.30 9.40 11.87
N SER A 151 6.57 9.10 12.15
CA SER A 151 7.42 9.88 13.06
C SER A 151 8.74 10.29 12.43
N VAL A 152 8.68 11.12 11.38
CA VAL A 152 9.87 11.86 10.92
C VAL A 152 9.76 13.31 11.33
N ALA A 153 10.62 13.69 12.27
CA ALA A 153 11.04 15.08 12.40
C ALA A 153 11.89 15.43 11.18
N ASP A 154 11.69 16.61 10.59
CA ASP A 154 12.61 17.12 9.58
C ASP A 154 14.03 17.06 10.16
N PRO A 155 14.99 16.43 9.45
CA PRO A 155 16.37 16.47 9.89
C PRO A 155 16.79 17.93 9.99
N PRO A 156 17.55 18.34 11.02
CA PRO A 156 18.00 19.71 11.14
C PRO A 156 18.78 20.09 9.89
N LEU A 157 18.39 21.20 9.27
CA LEU A 157 19.07 21.71 8.09
C LEU A 157 20.55 21.96 8.43
N PRO A 158 21.50 21.46 7.60
CA PRO A 158 22.91 21.77 7.78
C PRO A 158 23.16 23.28 7.85
N ALA A 159 24.03 23.70 8.77
CA ALA A 159 24.43 25.11 8.84
C ALA A 159 25.20 25.51 7.56
N GLY A 160 24.89 26.69 7.01
CA GLY A 160 25.60 27.23 5.84
C GLY A 160 25.03 26.82 4.47
N LEU A 161 23.80 26.30 4.40
CA LEU A 161 23.11 26.12 3.12
C LEU A 161 22.96 27.47 2.39
N SER A 162 23.32 27.49 1.11
CA SER A 162 23.16 28.69 0.26
C SER A 162 21.68 28.98 0.03
N SER A 163 21.25 30.23 0.26
CA SER A 163 19.91 30.71 -0.08
C SER A 163 19.74 31.06 -1.56
N GLU A 164 20.83 31.04 -2.34
CA GLU A 164 20.82 31.49 -3.74
C GLU A 164 20.73 30.34 -4.76
N ARG A 165 20.83 29.07 -4.33
CA ARG A 165 20.81 27.90 -5.21
C ARG A 165 19.99 26.78 -4.61
N VAL A 166 19.17 26.12 -5.42
CA VAL A 166 18.44 24.91 -5.04
C VAL A 166 19.23 23.68 -5.49
N GLY A 167 19.66 22.85 -4.54
CA GLY A 167 20.27 21.55 -4.82
C GLY A 167 19.22 20.45 -4.80
N ILE A 168 18.86 19.92 -5.98
CA ILE A 168 17.86 18.85 -6.11
C ILE A 168 18.58 17.52 -6.24
N LEU A 169 18.38 16.60 -5.29
CA LEU A 169 18.73 15.19 -5.44
C LEU A 169 17.48 14.42 -5.86
N LEU A 170 17.47 13.95 -7.10
CA LEU A 170 16.42 13.05 -7.58
C LEU A 170 16.84 11.61 -7.29
N VAL A 171 16.17 10.96 -6.36
CA VAL A 171 16.26 9.50 -6.14
C VAL A 171 15.00 8.87 -6.71
N THR A 172 15.16 7.97 -7.68
CA THR A 172 14.05 7.21 -8.25
C THR A 172 14.21 5.74 -7.88
N ALA A 173 13.13 5.07 -7.49
CA ALA A 173 13.12 3.61 -7.51
C ALA A 173 13.35 3.15 -8.96
N ARG A 174 14.11 2.07 -9.16
CA ARG A 174 14.08 1.38 -10.46
C ARG A 174 12.78 0.56 -10.54
N PRO A 175 12.16 0.48 -11.73
CA PRO A 175 10.93 -0.29 -11.95
C PRO A 175 11.15 -1.77 -11.64
#